data_AF-A0A7K8WRD9-F1
#
_entry.id   AF-A0A7K8WRD9-F1
#
_cell.length_a   1.000
_cell.length_b   1.000
_cell.length_c   1.000
_cell.angle_alpha   90.00
_cell.angle_beta   90.00
_cell.angle_gamma   90.00
#
_symmetry.space_group_name_H-M   'P 1'
#
loop_
_entity.id
_entity.type
_entity.pdbx_description
1 polymer ?
#
loop_
_entity_poly.entity_id
_entity_poly.type
_entity_poly.pdbx_seq_one_letter_code
_entity_poly.pdbx_strand_id
1 'polypeptide(L)'
;LSPQFREKLQDVLPSLPSQDDYFLLKWLRARGFDLPKAEAMLRKVRGAPPFWDVLGLGVQCLEPPVLPQVIRKYMSGGLCGYDREGSPVWYEIIGPLDAKGLLFSASKQDLLKNKFRDCEVLRHECEQQSCKLGKKVEMVMMIYDCEGLGLKHLWKPAVEAYGELLSMFEENFPESLKRLFIVKAPKIFPVAYNLVKHFLSEDTRKKVVVLGSNWKEVLQKYIDPEQIPVEYGGTMTDPDGDPKCSSKINYGGDVPQSYYVRDQLAQQYEHSVVVNRGSSHQVEYEILFP
;
A
#
# COMPACT_ATOMS: atom_id res chain seq x y z
N LEU A 1 10.69 12.23 -25.40
CA LEU A 1 11.01 12.88 -24.10
C LEU A 1 11.71 14.22 -24.34
N SER A 2 11.66 15.17 -23.40
CA SER A 2 12.57 16.32 -23.51
C SER A 2 14.01 15.81 -23.30
N PRO A 3 14.92 15.98 -24.28
CA PRO A 3 16.33 15.57 -24.11
C PRO A 3 16.95 16.21 -22.86
N GLN A 4 16.45 17.39 -22.49
CA GLN A 4 16.86 18.18 -21.32
C GLN A 4 16.67 17.44 -19.99
N PHE A 5 15.62 16.63 -19.82
CA PHE A 5 15.44 15.88 -18.57
C PHE A 5 16.45 14.75 -18.43
N ARG A 6 16.74 14.03 -19.52
CA ARG A 6 17.77 12.99 -19.55
C ARG A 6 19.15 13.57 -19.31
N GLU A 7 19.44 14.72 -19.91
CA GLU A 7 20.71 15.45 -19.73
C GLU A 7 20.95 15.84 -18.27
N LYS A 8 19.94 16.41 -17.60
CA LYS A 8 19.99 16.77 -16.18
C LYS A 8 20.20 15.60 -15.22
N LEU A 9 19.91 14.39 -15.66
CA LEU A 9 19.98 13.17 -14.86
C LEU A 9 21.17 12.28 -15.22
N GLN A 10 22.08 12.71 -16.10
CA GLN A 10 23.20 11.87 -16.55
C GLN A 10 24.01 11.25 -15.42
N ASP A 11 24.18 11.97 -14.31
CA ASP A 11 24.88 11.50 -13.10
C ASP A 11 24.11 10.43 -12.29
N VAL A 12 22.80 10.30 -12.53
CA VAL A 12 21.92 9.35 -11.83
C VAL A 12 21.35 8.24 -12.69
N LEU A 13 21.26 8.42 -14.01
CA LEU A 13 20.72 7.42 -14.94
C LEU A 13 21.30 6.01 -14.76
N PRO A 14 22.63 5.81 -14.60
CA PRO A 14 23.21 4.46 -14.46
C PRO A 14 22.75 3.70 -13.22
N SER A 15 22.29 4.42 -12.19
CA SER A 15 21.82 3.85 -10.93
C SER A 15 20.31 3.65 -10.84
N LEU A 16 19.55 4.00 -11.88
CA LEU A 16 18.10 3.84 -11.89
C LEU A 16 17.69 2.41 -12.27
N PRO A 17 16.55 1.91 -11.77
CA PRO A 17 16.05 0.58 -12.10
C PRO A 17 15.66 0.45 -13.59
N SER A 18 15.29 1.55 -14.24
CA SER A 18 15.07 1.63 -15.68
C SER A 18 15.48 3.00 -16.20
N GLN A 19 16.02 3.02 -17.41
CA GLN A 19 16.35 4.24 -18.16
C GLN A 19 15.40 4.46 -19.34
N ASP A 20 14.33 3.66 -19.47
CA ASP A 20 13.37 3.79 -20.55
C ASP A 20 12.53 5.08 -20.43
N ASP A 21 11.94 5.48 -21.56
CA ASP A 21 11.13 6.69 -21.64
C ASP A 21 9.91 6.61 -20.69
N TYR A 22 9.34 5.41 -20.52
CA TYR A 22 8.20 5.16 -19.63
C TYR A 22 8.55 5.48 -18.18
N PHE A 23 9.67 4.96 -17.66
CA PHE A 23 10.09 5.21 -16.29
C PHE A 23 10.29 6.71 -16.03
N LEU A 24 11.02 7.40 -16.89
CA LEU A 24 11.29 8.84 -16.72
C LEU A 24 10.02 9.69 -16.83
N LEU A 25 9.06 9.29 -17.69
CA LEU A 25 7.80 9.99 -17.84
C LEU A 25 6.92 9.94 -16.58
N LYS A 26 7.02 8.89 -15.74
CA LYS A 26 6.26 8.82 -14.48
C LYS A 26 6.58 10.01 -13.57
N TRP A 27 7.87 10.33 -13.41
CA TRP A 27 8.33 11.45 -12.59
C TRP A 27 7.91 12.82 -13.14
N LEU A 28 7.92 12.95 -14.47
CA LEU A 28 7.46 14.18 -15.14
C LEU A 28 5.95 14.36 -14.98
N ARG A 29 5.14 13.34 -15.27
CA ARG A 29 3.68 13.41 -15.13
C ARG A 29 3.26 13.73 -13.70
N ALA A 30 3.88 13.08 -12.70
CA ALA A 30 3.62 13.31 -11.28
C ALA A 30 3.93 14.73 -10.80
N ARG A 31 4.66 15.52 -11.59
CA ARG A 31 4.98 16.93 -11.30
C ARG A 31 4.50 17.88 -12.39
N GLY A 32 3.54 17.47 -13.23
CA GLY A 32 2.96 18.31 -14.28
C GLY A 32 3.99 18.81 -15.29
N PHE A 33 5.00 17.98 -15.59
CA PHE A 33 6.14 18.28 -16.46
C PHE A 33 7.06 19.42 -15.97
N ASP A 34 6.97 19.79 -14.69
CA ASP A 34 7.93 20.69 -14.03
C ASP A 34 9.28 19.99 -13.83
N LEU A 35 10.27 20.35 -14.68
CA LEU A 35 11.58 19.70 -14.71
C LEU A 35 12.32 19.75 -13.36
N PRO A 36 12.49 20.92 -12.70
CA PRO A 36 13.13 20.98 -11.38
C PRO A 36 12.45 20.11 -10.33
N LYS A 37 11.12 20.10 -10.26
CA LYS A 37 10.40 19.30 -9.27
C LYS A 37 10.49 17.80 -9.56
N ALA A 38 10.40 17.40 -10.84
CA ALA A 38 10.55 16.01 -11.25
C ALA A 38 11.97 15.49 -10.96
N GLU A 39 12.99 16.32 -11.24
CA GLU A 39 14.39 16.03 -10.92
C GLU A 39 14.59 15.87 -9.42
N ALA A 40 14.11 16.82 -8.61
CA ALA A 40 14.22 16.76 -7.16
C ALA A 40 13.53 15.53 -6.56
N MET A 41 12.34 15.17 -7.08
CA MET A 41 11.62 13.96 -6.67
C MET A 41 12.44 12.70 -6.96
N LEU A 42 12.91 12.53 -8.20
CA LEU A 42 13.71 11.36 -8.59
C LEU A 42 15.02 11.28 -7.80
N ARG A 43 15.69 12.43 -7.59
CA ARG A 43 16.91 12.50 -6.77
C ARG A 43 16.64 12.20 -5.31
N LYS A 44 15.47 12.54 -4.73
CA LYS A 44 15.09 12.18 -3.35
C LYS A 44 15.04 10.67 -3.17
N VAL A 45 14.48 9.96 -4.15
CA VAL A 45 14.44 8.49 -4.17
C VAL A 45 15.85 7.88 -4.18
N ARG A 46 16.86 8.62 -4.69
CA ARG A 46 18.28 8.23 -4.74
C ARG A 46 19.17 8.81 -3.63
N GLY A 47 18.78 9.93 -3.01
CA GLY A 47 19.63 10.75 -2.14
C GLY A 47 19.65 10.30 -0.68
N ALA A 48 18.68 9.49 -0.26
CA ALA A 48 18.91 8.54 0.83
C ALA A 48 19.90 7.48 0.31
N PRO A 49 20.86 6.94 1.11
CA PRO A 49 21.53 5.69 0.73
C PRO A 49 20.44 4.79 0.18
N PRO A 50 20.53 4.37 -1.09
CA PRO A 50 19.37 4.15 -1.95
C PRO A 50 18.41 3.34 -1.11
N PHE A 51 17.20 3.82 -0.85
CA PHE A 51 16.36 3.27 0.22
C PHE A 51 16.39 1.72 0.25
N TRP A 52 16.41 1.13 -0.95
CA TRP A 52 17.11 -0.08 -1.41
C TRP A 52 18.22 -0.66 -0.49
N ASP A 53 19.44 -0.12 -0.44
CA ASP A 53 20.56 -0.47 0.44
C ASP A 53 20.22 -0.41 1.95
N VAL A 54 19.43 0.57 2.41
CA VAL A 54 18.99 0.65 3.83
C VAL A 54 18.01 -0.48 4.18
N LEU A 55 17.26 -0.97 3.19
CA LEU A 55 16.39 -2.13 3.33
C LEU A 55 17.06 -3.47 3.01
N GLY A 56 18.33 -3.48 2.56
CA GLY A 56 19.01 -4.69 2.07
C GLY A 56 18.48 -5.21 0.73
N LEU A 57 17.87 -4.31 -0.06
CA LEU A 57 17.19 -4.52 -1.34
C LEU A 57 17.94 -3.81 -2.48
N GLY A 58 19.27 -3.95 -2.55
CA GLY A 58 20.05 -3.41 -3.65
C GLY A 58 19.54 -3.96 -5.00
N VAL A 59 19.79 -3.22 -6.08
CA VAL A 59 19.41 -3.55 -7.47
C VAL A 59 19.99 -4.91 -7.96
N GLN A 60 20.83 -5.56 -7.15
CA GLN A 60 21.45 -6.87 -7.35
C GLN A 60 21.18 -7.88 -6.22
N CYS A 61 20.34 -7.56 -5.25
CA CYS A 61 19.98 -8.48 -4.17
C CYS A 61 19.03 -9.56 -4.71
N LEU A 62 19.63 -10.64 -5.20
CA LEU A 62 18.97 -11.89 -5.60
C LEU A 62 18.26 -12.60 -4.45
N GLU A 63 18.39 -12.11 -3.20
CA GLU A 63 17.73 -12.66 -2.03
C GLU A 63 16.86 -11.59 -1.34
N PRO A 64 15.52 -11.74 -1.32
CA PRO A 64 14.64 -10.82 -0.63
C PRO A 64 14.94 -10.83 0.88
N PRO A 65 14.83 -9.67 1.57
CA PRO A 65 15.10 -9.57 3.00
C PRO A 65 14.28 -10.60 3.75
N VAL A 66 14.90 -11.24 4.75
CA VAL A 66 14.23 -12.21 5.61
C VAL A 66 13.22 -11.46 6.47
N LEU A 67 12.01 -11.30 5.96
CA LEU A 67 10.91 -10.70 6.69
C LEU A 67 10.60 -11.53 7.95
N PRO A 68 10.34 -10.87 9.10
CA PRO A 68 9.86 -11.54 10.30
C PRO A 68 8.71 -12.49 10.01
N GLN A 69 8.73 -13.67 10.63
CA GLN A 69 7.71 -14.70 10.41
C GLN A 69 6.29 -14.16 10.67
N VAL A 70 6.13 -13.28 11.65
CA VAL A 70 4.85 -12.64 11.99
C VAL A 70 4.28 -11.84 10.81
N ILE A 71 5.12 -11.10 10.07
CA ILE A 71 4.69 -10.35 8.89
C ILE A 71 4.23 -11.32 7.81
N ARG A 72 5.04 -12.35 7.51
CA ARG A 72 4.71 -13.34 6.47
C ARG A 72 3.40 -14.08 6.73
N LYS A 73 3.07 -14.32 8.00
CA LYS A 73 1.88 -15.09 8.41
C LYS A 73 0.63 -14.24 8.57
N TYR A 74 0.74 -13.01 9.08
CA TYR A 74 -0.41 -12.21 9.54
C TYR A 74 -0.57 -10.87 8.81
N MET A 75 0.37 -10.47 7.96
CA MET A 75 0.20 -9.28 7.13
C MET A 75 -0.71 -9.63 5.94
N SER A 76 -1.90 -9.06 5.95
CA SER A 76 -2.92 -9.32 4.94
C SER A 76 -2.56 -8.78 3.57
N GLY A 77 -3.19 -9.36 2.56
CA GLY A 77 -3.12 -8.97 1.17
C GLY A 77 -2.25 -9.87 0.32
N GLY A 78 -2.19 -9.58 -0.97
CA GLY A 78 -1.39 -10.33 -1.92
C GLY A 78 -1.74 -10.05 -3.37
N LEU A 79 -0.83 -10.47 -4.25
CA LEU A 79 -1.00 -10.41 -5.69
C LEU A 79 -1.84 -11.61 -6.16
N CYS A 80 -2.93 -11.35 -6.88
CA CYS A 80 -3.76 -12.41 -7.44
C CYS A 80 -4.43 -11.97 -8.76
N GLY A 81 -4.01 -12.58 -9.87
CA GLY A 81 -4.58 -12.32 -11.18
C GLY A 81 -4.18 -11.01 -11.82
N TYR A 82 -4.71 -10.78 -13.02
CA TYR A 82 -4.47 -9.60 -13.84
C TYR A 82 -5.80 -9.07 -14.39
N ASP A 83 -5.89 -7.76 -14.55
CA ASP A 83 -7.04 -7.15 -15.21
C ASP A 83 -7.05 -7.45 -16.72
N ARG A 84 -8.14 -7.07 -17.40
CA ARG A 84 -8.34 -7.32 -18.84
C ARG A 84 -7.26 -6.71 -19.73
N GLU A 85 -6.52 -5.72 -19.24
CA GLU A 85 -5.42 -5.08 -19.99
C GLU A 85 -4.04 -5.63 -19.60
N GLY A 86 -3.98 -6.57 -18.66
CA GLY A 86 -2.76 -7.23 -18.20
C GLY A 86 -2.15 -6.61 -16.94
N SER A 87 -2.74 -5.57 -16.36
CA SER A 87 -2.25 -4.96 -15.14
C SER A 87 -2.40 -5.92 -13.95
N PRO A 88 -1.36 -6.14 -13.14
CA PRO A 88 -1.46 -6.96 -11.93
C PRO A 88 -2.51 -6.45 -10.95
N VAL A 89 -3.23 -7.36 -10.28
CA VAL A 89 -4.27 -7.04 -9.29
C VAL A 89 -3.79 -7.38 -7.88
N TRP A 90 -3.71 -6.37 -7.02
CA TRP A 90 -3.36 -6.52 -5.61
C TRP A 90 -4.60 -6.47 -4.72
N TYR A 91 -4.74 -7.42 -3.82
CA TYR A 91 -5.79 -7.45 -2.80
C TYR A 91 -5.24 -6.99 -1.46
N GLU A 92 -5.97 -6.12 -0.76
CA GLU A 92 -5.68 -5.71 0.61
C GLU A 92 -6.90 -6.01 1.49
N ILE A 93 -6.72 -6.82 2.54
CA ILE A 93 -7.84 -7.34 3.36
C ILE A 93 -7.82 -6.68 4.74
N ILE A 94 -8.72 -5.72 4.97
CA ILE A 94 -8.60 -4.81 6.11
C ILE A 94 -9.17 -5.39 7.41
N GLY A 95 -10.39 -5.93 7.42
CA GLY A 95 -11.06 -6.35 8.65
C GLY A 95 -10.28 -7.31 9.57
N PRO A 96 -9.65 -8.38 9.03
CA PRO A 96 -8.89 -9.33 9.85
C PRO A 96 -7.46 -8.86 10.18
N LEU A 97 -7.04 -7.68 9.72
CA LEU A 97 -5.71 -7.16 10.00
C LEU A 97 -5.57 -6.75 11.47
N ASP A 98 -4.76 -7.49 12.23
CA ASP A 98 -4.38 -7.12 13.59
C ASP A 98 -3.20 -6.12 13.57
N ALA A 99 -3.51 -4.87 13.27
CA ALA A 99 -2.51 -3.80 13.21
C ALA A 99 -1.78 -3.59 14.55
N LYS A 100 -2.46 -3.83 15.68
CA LYS A 100 -1.86 -3.69 17.02
C LYS A 100 -0.86 -4.81 17.28
N GLY A 101 -1.27 -6.06 17.07
CA GLY A 101 -0.39 -7.21 17.21
C GLY A 101 0.82 -7.15 16.29
N LEU A 102 0.65 -6.71 15.03
CA LEU A 102 1.76 -6.48 14.10
C LEU A 102 2.74 -5.41 14.61
N LEU A 103 2.24 -4.26 15.08
CA LEU A 103 3.10 -3.20 15.61
C LEU A 103 3.75 -3.54 16.96
N PHE A 104 3.22 -4.52 17.69
CA PHE A 104 3.83 -5.07 18.90
C PHE A 104 4.85 -6.18 18.60
N SER A 105 4.76 -6.81 17.43
CA SER A 105 5.58 -7.97 17.05
C SER A 105 6.69 -7.65 16.06
N ALA A 106 6.55 -6.59 15.27
CA ALA A 106 7.52 -6.18 14.26
C ALA A 106 7.84 -4.69 14.36
N SER A 107 9.00 -4.27 13.87
CA SER A 107 9.30 -2.84 13.80
C SER A 107 8.50 -2.17 12.68
N LYS A 108 8.23 -0.87 12.80
CA LYS A 108 7.63 -0.08 11.71
C LYS A 108 8.48 -0.15 10.43
N GLN A 109 9.80 -0.20 10.58
CA GLN A 109 10.73 -0.38 9.45
C GLN A 109 10.52 -1.71 8.74
N ASP A 110 10.28 -2.81 9.45
CA ASP A 110 10.02 -4.12 8.82
C ASP A 110 8.69 -4.14 8.06
N LEU A 111 7.67 -3.44 8.56
CA LEU A 111 6.40 -3.26 7.85
C LEU A 111 6.58 -2.45 6.56
N LEU A 112 7.37 -1.37 6.62
CA LEU A 112 7.75 -0.56 5.45
C LEU A 112 8.54 -1.41 4.44
N LYS A 113 9.52 -2.21 4.89
CA LYS A 113 10.28 -3.15 4.06
C LYS A 113 9.38 -4.13 3.35
N ASN A 114 8.39 -4.69 4.05
CA ASN A 114 7.44 -5.63 3.46
C ASN A 114 6.64 -4.97 2.33
N LYS A 115 5.98 -3.84 2.61
CA LYS A 115 5.15 -3.16 1.60
C LYS A 115 5.96 -2.66 0.41
N PHE A 116 7.22 -2.30 0.63
CA PHE A 116 8.11 -1.95 -0.46
C PHE A 116 8.52 -3.15 -1.32
N ARG A 117 8.81 -4.31 -0.69
CA ARG A 117 8.99 -5.57 -1.41
C ARG A 117 7.77 -5.90 -2.26
N ASP A 118 6.56 -5.67 -1.74
CA ASP A 118 5.32 -5.90 -2.49
C ASP A 118 5.25 -5.01 -3.76
N CYS A 119 5.68 -3.75 -3.67
CA CYS A 119 5.80 -2.88 -4.84
C CYS A 119 6.81 -3.37 -5.89
N GLU A 120 7.95 -3.90 -5.45
CA GLU A 120 8.93 -4.46 -6.38
C GLU A 120 8.44 -5.73 -7.07
N VAL A 121 7.72 -6.59 -6.35
CA VAL A 121 7.03 -7.75 -6.94
C VAL A 121 6.06 -7.26 -8.01
N LEU A 122 5.23 -6.26 -7.70
CA LEU A 122 4.28 -5.69 -8.66
C LEU A 122 4.97 -5.06 -9.88
N ARG A 123 6.11 -4.38 -9.69
CA ARG A 123 6.93 -3.83 -10.78
C ARG A 123 7.45 -4.93 -11.69
N HIS A 124 8.00 -5.99 -11.10
CA HIS A 124 8.50 -7.13 -11.86
C HIS A 124 7.39 -7.83 -12.64
N GLU A 125 6.20 -7.99 -12.04
CA GLU A 125 5.03 -8.56 -12.70
C GLU A 125 4.55 -7.69 -13.88
N CYS A 126 4.61 -6.37 -13.75
CA CYS A 126 4.36 -5.46 -14.86
C CYS A 126 5.36 -5.66 -16.02
N GLU A 127 6.64 -5.90 -15.71
CA GLU A 127 7.66 -6.18 -16.73
C GLU A 127 7.41 -7.51 -17.43
N GLN A 128 7.12 -8.57 -16.67
CA GLN A 128 6.77 -9.88 -17.23
C GLN A 128 5.54 -9.81 -18.13
N GLN A 129 4.48 -9.12 -17.68
CA GLN A 129 3.28 -8.89 -18.48
C GLN A 129 3.56 -8.04 -19.71
N SER A 130 4.48 -7.08 -19.62
CA SER A 130 4.90 -6.30 -20.78
C SER A 130 5.52 -7.17 -21.86
N CYS A 131 6.43 -8.07 -21.46
CA CYS A 131 7.06 -9.03 -22.36
C CYS A 131 6.04 -10.02 -22.95
N LYS A 132 5.16 -10.58 -22.12
CA LYS A 132 4.16 -11.57 -22.54
C LYS A 132 3.14 -11.01 -23.53
N LEU A 133 2.72 -9.76 -23.34
CA LEU A 133 1.66 -9.13 -24.15
C LEU A 133 2.20 -8.30 -25.32
N GLY A 134 3.51 -8.08 -25.39
CA GLY A 134 4.13 -7.23 -26.42
C GLY A 134 3.72 -5.75 -26.33
N LYS A 135 3.23 -5.30 -25.17
CA LYS A 135 2.80 -3.90 -24.91
C LYS A 135 3.25 -3.48 -23.52
N LYS A 136 3.49 -2.19 -23.29
CA LYS A 136 3.91 -1.71 -21.95
C LYS A 136 2.76 -1.87 -20.94
N VAL A 137 3.04 -2.58 -19.86
CA VAL A 137 2.24 -2.64 -18.62
C VAL A 137 3.08 -1.99 -17.52
N GLU A 138 2.56 -0.96 -16.88
CA GLU A 138 3.31 -0.21 -15.86
C GLU A 138 2.47 0.28 -14.67
N MET A 139 1.19 -0.07 -14.65
CA MET A 139 0.24 0.32 -13.61
C MET A 139 -0.45 -0.90 -13.02
N VAL A 140 -0.85 -0.79 -11.76
CA VAL A 140 -1.48 -1.86 -10.98
C VAL A 140 -2.91 -1.51 -10.61
N MET A 141 -3.77 -2.52 -10.51
CA MET A 141 -5.11 -2.40 -9.96
C MET A 141 -5.11 -2.87 -8.51
N MET A 142 -5.80 -2.16 -7.62
CA MET A 142 -5.92 -2.54 -6.22
C MET A 142 -7.38 -2.80 -5.85
N ILE A 143 -7.63 -3.87 -5.11
CA ILE A 143 -8.91 -4.20 -4.50
C ILE A 143 -8.73 -4.16 -2.99
N TYR A 144 -9.40 -3.21 -2.35
CA TYR A 144 -9.39 -3.02 -0.91
C TYR A 144 -10.68 -3.57 -0.34
N ASP A 145 -10.58 -4.70 0.33
CA ASP A 145 -11.67 -5.28 1.08
C ASP A 145 -11.76 -4.63 2.46
N CYS A 146 -12.77 -3.76 2.62
CA CYS A 146 -13.03 -3.06 3.87
C CYS A 146 -14.07 -3.76 4.75
N GLU A 147 -14.51 -4.98 4.42
CA GLU A 147 -15.37 -5.74 5.32
C GLU A 147 -14.67 -5.92 6.67
N GLY A 148 -15.40 -5.68 7.77
CA GLY A 148 -14.84 -5.75 9.12
C GLY A 148 -13.99 -4.54 9.54
N LEU A 149 -13.80 -3.52 8.68
CA LEU A 149 -13.20 -2.25 9.10
C LEU A 149 -14.01 -1.67 10.28
N GLY A 150 -13.29 -1.27 11.32
CA GLY A 150 -13.85 -0.90 12.62
C GLY A 150 -12.86 -0.13 13.48
N LEU A 151 -13.30 0.27 14.69
CA LEU A 151 -12.53 1.15 15.58
C LEU A 151 -11.12 0.66 15.92
N LYS A 152 -10.89 -0.66 15.95
CA LYS A 152 -9.55 -1.24 16.18
C LYS A 152 -8.49 -0.77 15.17
N HIS A 153 -8.90 -0.45 13.94
CA HIS A 153 -8.01 0.02 12.87
C HIS A 153 -7.75 1.54 12.94
N LEU A 154 -8.53 2.27 13.75
CA LEU A 154 -8.34 3.72 13.95
C LEU A 154 -7.39 4.03 15.11
N TRP A 155 -6.74 3.01 15.67
CA TRP A 155 -5.71 3.19 16.68
C TRP A 155 -4.58 4.06 16.15
N LYS A 156 -4.31 5.19 16.81
CA LYS A 156 -3.41 6.25 16.31
C LYS A 156 -2.07 5.73 15.77
N PRO A 157 -1.30 4.87 16.47
CA PRO A 157 -0.07 4.31 15.92
C PRO A 157 -0.24 3.50 14.62
N ALA A 158 -1.36 2.79 14.46
CA ALA A 158 -1.67 2.09 13.21
C ALA A 158 -1.98 3.08 12.08
N VAL A 159 -2.74 4.13 12.36
CA VAL A 159 -3.07 5.19 11.40
C VAL A 159 -1.80 5.94 10.98
N GLU A 160 -0.92 6.28 11.91
CA GLU A 160 0.37 6.91 11.63
C GLU A 160 1.27 6.01 10.79
N ALA A 161 1.42 4.73 11.16
CA ALA A 161 2.21 3.78 10.39
C ALA A 161 1.66 3.59 8.97
N TYR A 162 0.32 3.54 8.81
CA TYR A 162 -0.31 3.45 7.50
C TYR A 162 -0.18 4.75 6.68
N GLY A 163 -0.24 5.91 7.33
CA GLY A 163 0.03 7.21 6.69
C GLY A 163 1.44 7.33 6.14
N GLU A 164 2.43 6.82 6.89
CA GLU A 164 3.82 6.74 6.42
C GLU A 164 3.97 5.79 5.24
N LEU A 165 3.26 4.65 5.24
CA LEU A 165 3.22 3.73 4.10
C LEU A 165 2.65 4.40 2.84
N LEU A 166 1.53 5.11 2.98
CA LEU A 166 0.92 5.85 1.86
C LEU A 166 1.85 6.94 1.33
N SER A 167 2.48 7.71 2.23
CA SER A 167 3.44 8.75 1.84
C SER A 167 4.64 8.14 1.10
N MET A 168 5.13 6.99 1.55
CA MET A 168 6.18 6.25 0.87
C MET A 168 5.75 5.85 -0.55
N PHE A 169 4.53 5.36 -0.74
CA PHE A 169 4.03 5.01 -2.07
C PHE A 169 3.95 6.21 -3.02
N GLU A 170 3.40 7.34 -2.55
CA GLU A 170 3.25 8.57 -3.35
C GLU A 170 4.60 9.19 -3.73
N GLU A 171 5.61 9.05 -2.88
CA GLU A 171 6.95 9.60 -3.13
C GLU A 171 7.81 8.71 -4.03
N ASN A 172 7.67 7.39 -3.95
CA ASN A 172 8.58 6.44 -4.60
C ASN A 172 7.98 5.73 -5.82
N PHE A 173 6.65 5.64 -5.92
CA PHE A 173 5.95 4.93 -7.00
C PHE A 173 4.93 5.83 -7.70
N PRO A 174 5.34 7.01 -8.22
CA PRO A 174 4.44 7.89 -8.95
C PRO A 174 3.80 7.18 -10.13
N GLU A 175 2.57 7.57 -10.47
CA GLU A 175 1.88 7.15 -11.70
C GLU A 175 1.79 5.61 -11.85
N SER A 176 1.82 4.87 -10.75
CA SER A 176 1.83 3.40 -10.76
C SER A 176 0.47 2.79 -10.38
N LEU A 177 -0.43 3.55 -9.76
CA LEU A 177 -1.81 3.12 -9.53
C LEU A 177 -2.65 3.37 -10.79
N LYS A 178 -3.33 2.32 -11.27
CA LYS A 178 -4.34 2.39 -12.33
C LYS A 178 -5.71 2.75 -11.77
N ARG A 179 -6.13 2.00 -10.74
CA ARG A 179 -7.42 2.13 -10.08
C ARG A 179 -7.41 1.40 -8.74
N LEU A 180 -8.13 1.95 -7.76
CA LEU A 180 -8.34 1.34 -6.45
C LEU A 180 -9.84 1.18 -6.19
N PHE A 181 -10.30 -0.06 -6.09
CA PHE A 181 -11.69 -0.37 -5.72
C PHE A 181 -11.79 -0.63 -4.23
N ILE A 182 -12.61 0.15 -3.53
CA ILE A 182 -13.02 -0.17 -2.16
C ILE A 182 -14.29 -1.02 -2.25
N VAL A 183 -14.26 -2.23 -1.71
CA VAL A 183 -15.42 -3.13 -1.62
C VAL A 183 -15.86 -3.31 -0.18
N LYS A 184 -17.15 -3.60 0.02
CA LYS A 184 -17.76 -3.91 1.32
C LYS A 184 -17.45 -2.86 2.41
N ALA A 185 -17.42 -1.57 2.02
CA ALA A 185 -17.13 -0.47 2.94
C ALA A 185 -18.23 -0.29 4.02
N PRO A 186 -17.90 -0.35 5.32
CA PRO A 186 -18.85 -0.13 6.40
C PRO A 186 -19.09 1.36 6.65
N LYS A 187 -20.09 1.69 7.49
CA LYS A 187 -20.45 3.10 7.83
C LYS A 187 -19.31 3.92 8.43
N ILE A 188 -18.31 3.28 9.04
CA ILE A 188 -17.12 3.95 9.60
C ILE A 188 -16.09 4.34 8.52
N PHE A 189 -16.22 3.83 7.28
CA PHE A 189 -15.25 4.08 6.21
C PHE A 189 -14.96 5.57 5.96
N PRO A 190 -15.94 6.49 5.92
CA PRO A 190 -15.64 7.90 5.70
C PRO A 190 -14.73 8.51 6.78
N VAL A 191 -14.87 8.07 8.04
CA VAL A 191 -14.00 8.49 9.14
C VAL A 191 -12.58 7.96 8.90
N ALA A 192 -12.44 6.66 8.63
CA ALA A 192 -11.14 6.04 8.34
C ALA A 192 -10.45 6.69 7.14
N TYR A 193 -11.18 6.91 6.05
CA TYR A 193 -10.66 7.55 4.84
C TYR A 193 -10.22 8.98 5.11
N ASN A 194 -10.97 9.75 5.91
CA ASN A 194 -10.58 11.12 6.28
C ASN A 194 -9.27 11.18 7.09
N LEU A 195 -8.97 10.16 7.89
CA LEU A 195 -7.72 10.08 8.64
C LEU A 195 -6.50 9.85 7.73
N VAL A 196 -6.67 9.24 6.55
CA VAL A 196 -5.54 8.86 5.69
C VAL A 196 -5.50 9.60 4.36
N LYS A 197 -6.61 10.23 3.93
CA LYS A 197 -6.71 10.89 2.61
C LYS A 197 -5.65 11.96 2.41
N HIS A 198 -5.20 12.64 3.47
CA HIS A 198 -4.23 13.73 3.38
C HIS A 198 -2.83 13.24 2.98
N PHE A 199 -2.53 11.95 3.14
CA PHE A 199 -1.32 11.32 2.62
C PHE A 199 -1.41 10.95 1.14
N LEU A 200 -2.62 10.96 0.55
CA LEU A 200 -2.85 10.60 -0.86
C LEU A 200 -2.76 11.85 -1.75
N SER A 201 -2.12 11.70 -2.92
CA SER A 201 -2.12 12.73 -3.97
C SER A 201 -3.50 12.90 -4.60
N GLU A 202 -3.72 14.02 -5.30
CA GLU A 202 -4.97 14.21 -6.05
C GLU A 202 -5.20 13.15 -7.13
N ASP A 203 -4.13 12.70 -7.77
CA ASP A 203 -4.18 11.63 -8.77
C ASP A 203 -4.69 10.31 -8.16
N THR A 204 -4.09 9.89 -7.05
CA THR A 204 -4.54 8.70 -6.32
C THR A 204 -5.99 8.83 -5.86
N ARG A 205 -6.38 9.97 -5.27
CA ARG A 205 -7.76 10.19 -4.81
C ARG A 205 -8.78 10.10 -5.95
N LYS A 206 -8.44 10.56 -7.17
CA LYS A 206 -9.31 10.44 -8.36
C LYS A 206 -9.46 9.00 -8.84
N LYS A 207 -8.50 8.12 -8.50
CA LYS A 207 -8.49 6.69 -8.87
C LYS A 207 -9.16 5.79 -7.83
N VAL A 208 -9.49 6.31 -6.65
CA VAL A 208 -10.26 5.60 -5.62
C VAL A 208 -11.74 5.57 -5.98
N VAL A 209 -12.31 4.37 -6.08
CA VAL A 209 -13.72 4.14 -6.40
C VAL A 209 -14.34 3.29 -5.29
N VAL A 210 -15.30 3.87 -4.56
CA VAL A 210 -16.06 3.15 -3.52
C VAL A 210 -17.24 2.45 -4.18
N LEU A 211 -17.28 1.12 -4.09
CA LEU A 211 -18.31 0.30 -4.72
C LEU A 211 -19.48 0.02 -3.76
N GLY A 212 -20.69 -0.04 -4.33
CA GLY A 212 -21.91 -0.39 -3.62
C GLY A 212 -22.14 -1.90 -3.54
N SER A 213 -23.40 -2.31 -3.40
CA SER A 213 -23.79 -3.73 -3.26
C SER A 213 -23.44 -4.59 -4.48
N ASN A 214 -23.39 -4.02 -5.68
CA ASN A 214 -23.06 -4.70 -6.93
C ASN A 214 -21.54 -4.78 -7.21
N TRP A 215 -20.70 -4.68 -6.18
CA TRP A 215 -19.24 -4.63 -6.33
C TRP A 215 -18.67 -5.80 -7.12
N LYS A 216 -19.18 -7.03 -6.95
CA LYS A 216 -18.76 -8.22 -7.71
C LYS A 216 -18.93 -8.03 -9.23
N GLU A 217 -20.12 -7.60 -9.65
CA GLU A 217 -20.43 -7.31 -11.05
C GLU A 217 -19.53 -6.21 -11.62
N VAL A 218 -19.23 -5.18 -10.81
CA VAL A 218 -18.34 -4.11 -11.24
C VAL A 218 -16.92 -4.63 -11.43
N LEU A 219 -16.38 -5.45 -10.53
CA LEU A 219 -15.05 -6.04 -10.69
C LEU A 219 -14.93 -6.85 -11.98
N GLN A 220 -15.94 -7.67 -12.32
CA GLN A 220 -15.97 -8.47 -13.54
C GLN A 220 -15.96 -7.63 -14.85
N LYS A 221 -16.35 -6.35 -14.79
CA LYS A 221 -16.21 -5.43 -15.95
C LYS A 221 -14.75 -5.09 -16.25
N TYR A 222 -13.87 -5.16 -15.25
CA TYR A 222 -12.47 -4.77 -15.38
C TYR A 222 -11.51 -5.97 -15.39
N ILE A 223 -11.90 -7.08 -14.77
CA ILE A 223 -11.09 -8.28 -14.60
C ILE A 223 -11.89 -9.46 -15.14
N ASP A 224 -11.24 -10.35 -15.89
CA ASP A 224 -11.88 -11.60 -16.34
C ASP A 224 -12.24 -12.48 -15.13
N PRO A 225 -13.41 -13.15 -15.09
CA PRO A 225 -13.81 -13.97 -13.94
C PRO A 225 -12.77 -15.02 -13.52
N GLU A 226 -12.04 -15.59 -14.49
CA GLU A 226 -10.95 -16.55 -14.26
C GLU A 226 -9.73 -15.95 -13.56
N GLN A 227 -9.62 -14.62 -13.55
CA GLN A 227 -8.57 -13.84 -12.90
C GLN A 227 -9.01 -13.27 -11.54
N ILE A 228 -10.25 -13.54 -11.10
CA ILE A 228 -10.81 -13.10 -9.81
C ILE A 228 -11.04 -14.34 -8.94
N PRO A 229 -10.64 -14.35 -7.66
CA PRO A 229 -11.02 -15.42 -6.72
C PRO A 229 -12.54 -15.57 -6.62
N VAL A 230 -13.03 -16.78 -6.40
CA VAL A 230 -14.47 -17.06 -6.19
C VAL A 230 -15.04 -16.19 -5.05
N GLU A 231 -14.27 -16.00 -3.97
CA GLU A 231 -14.61 -15.10 -2.85
C GLU A 231 -15.02 -13.69 -3.34
N TYR A 232 -14.29 -13.15 -4.32
CA TYR A 232 -14.50 -11.82 -4.89
C TYR A 232 -15.42 -11.81 -6.11
N GLY A 233 -16.11 -12.93 -6.39
CA GLY A 233 -17.10 -13.05 -7.44
C GLY A 233 -16.55 -13.53 -8.79
N GLY A 234 -15.37 -14.13 -8.83
CA GLY A 234 -14.85 -14.80 -10.02
C GLY A 234 -15.02 -16.31 -10.01
N THR A 235 -14.09 -16.98 -10.68
CA THR A 235 -14.02 -18.44 -10.81
C THR A 235 -12.66 -19.01 -10.43
N MET A 236 -11.68 -18.18 -10.03
CA MET A 236 -10.37 -18.66 -9.60
C MET A 236 -10.46 -19.32 -8.22
N THR A 237 -9.83 -20.48 -8.09
CA THR A 237 -9.57 -21.18 -6.83
C THR A 237 -8.10 -21.56 -6.75
N ASP A 238 -7.63 -21.91 -5.56
CA ASP A 238 -6.36 -22.62 -5.43
C ASP A 238 -6.45 -24.05 -6.03
N PRO A 239 -5.30 -24.73 -6.23
CA PRO A 239 -5.29 -26.10 -6.76
C PRO A 239 -6.07 -27.12 -5.91
N ASP A 240 -6.23 -26.85 -4.61
CA ASP A 240 -7.01 -27.68 -3.68
C ASP A 240 -8.51 -27.30 -3.63
N GLY A 241 -8.92 -26.31 -4.42
CA GLY A 241 -10.30 -25.83 -4.50
C GLY A 241 -10.65 -24.72 -3.51
N ASP A 242 -9.69 -24.15 -2.75
CA ASP A 242 -9.98 -23.01 -1.86
C ASP A 242 -10.48 -21.79 -2.67
N PRO A 243 -11.75 -21.33 -2.46
CA PRO A 243 -12.32 -20.19 -3.18
C PRO A 243 -11.70 -18.85 -2.84
N LYS A 244 -10.90 -18.80 -1.76
CA LYS A 244 -10.21 -17.58 -1.29
C LYS A 244 -8.85 -17.37 -1.95
N CYS A 245 -8.33 -18.37 -2.66
CA CYS A 245 -6.96 -18.35 -3.19
C CYS A 245 -5.93 -18.02 -2.09
N SER A 246 -6.02 -18.66 -0.92
CA SER A 246 -5.14 -18.41 0.24
C SER A 246 -3.66 -18.69 -0.04
N SER A 247 -3.33 -19.44 -1.10
CA SER A 247 -1.95 -19.60 -1.59
C SER A 247 -1.35 -18.30 -2.15
N LYS A 248 -2.19 -17.34 -2.54
CA LYS A 248 -1.82 -16.05 -3.15
C LYS A 248 -2.18 -14.85 -2.27
N ILE A 249 -3.26 -14.94 -1.51
CA ILE A 249 -3.81 -13.84 -0.71
C ILE A 249 -3.73 -14.21 0.77
N ASN A 250 -3.02 -13.41 1.56
CA ASN A 250 -3.03 -13.56 3.01
C ASN A 250 -4.28 -12.88 3.60
N TYR A 251 -5.05 -13.59 4.43
CA TYR A 251 -6.28 -13.07 5.05
C TYR A 251 -6.08 -12.55 6.48
N GLY A 252 -4.84 -12.31 6.90
CA GLY A 252 -4.49 -11.79 8.21
C GLY A 252 -4.86 -12.74 9.35
N GLY A 253 -5.45 -12.18 10.41
CA GLY A 253 -5.78 -12.88 11.64
C GLY A 253 -5.11 -12.24 12.86
N ASP A 254 -5.59 -12.62 14.04
CA ASP A 254 -5.04 -12.12 15.30
C ASP A 254 -3.62 -12.65 15.51
N VAL A 255 -2.68 -11.76 15.81
CA VAL A 255 -1.29 -12.15 16.03
C VAL A 255 -1.16 -12.79 17.41
N PRO A 256 -0.65 -14.03 17.52
CA PRO A 256 -0.43 -14.66 18.82
C PRO A 256 0.52 -13.84 19.68
N GLN A 257 0.20 -13.68 20.97
CA GLN A 257 1.01 -12.92 21.93
C GLN A 257 2.45 -13.43 22.05
N SER A 258 2.71 -14.69 21.70
CA SER A 258 4.08 -15.25 21.63
C SER A 258 4.99 -14.56 20.61
N TYR A 259 4.43 -13.80 19.66
CA TYR A 259 5.19 -12.98 18.71
C TYR A 259 5.53 -11.59 19.24
N TYR A 260 4.93 -11.17 20.36
CA TYR A 260 5.07 -9.78 20.83
C TYR A 260 6.48 -9.57 21.38
N VAL A 261 7.12 -8.51 20.91
CA VAL A 261 8.46 -8.10 21.37
C VAL A 261 8.41 -6.83 22.22
N ARG A 262 7.21 -6.26 22.38
CA ARG A 262 6.92 -5.09 23.22
C ARG A 262 5.44 -5.06 23.62
N ASP A 263 5.16 -4.49 24.79
CA ASP A 263 3.81 -4.40 25.34
C ASP A 263 3.16 -3.02 25.12
N GLN A 264 3.98 -2.01 24.79
CA GLN A 264 3.56 -0.64 24.55
C GLN A 264 4.40 0.00 23.44
N LEU A 265 3.84 1.00 22.78
CA LEU A 265 4.58 1.90 21.89
C LEU A 265 4.80 3.23 22.61
N ALA A 266 5.96 3.85 22.37
CA ALA A 266 6.22 5.20 22.88
C ALA A 266 5.15 6.17 22.34
N GLN A 267 4.47 6.87 23.25
CA GLN A 267 3.45 7.86 22.93
C GLN A 267 3.77 9.16 23.65
N GLN A 268 3.70 10.27 22.93
CA GLN A 268 3.75 11.60 23.53
C GLN A 268 2.32 12.02 23.88
N TYR A 269 2.11 12.42 25.13
CA TYR A 269 0.84 12.93 25.62
C TYR A 269 0.80 14.45 25.42
N GLU A 270 -0.31 14.95 24.90
CA GLU A 270 -0.51 16.38 24.64
C GLU A 270 -0.68 17.19 25.94
N HIS A 271 -1.31 16.58 26.95
CA HIS A 271 -1.59 17.22 28.23
C HIS A 271 -1.16 16.31 29.39
N SER A 272 -0.61 16.94 30.43
CA SER A 272 -0.36 16.34 31.72
C SER A 272 -0.92 17.28 32.79
N VAL A 273 -1.75 16.76 33.67
CA VAL A 273 -2.48 17.53 34.68
C VAL A 273 -2.31 16.88 36.04
N VAL A 274 -2.06 17.68 37.07
CA VAL A 274 -2.00 17.22 38.46
C VAL A 274 -3.41 17.26 39.05
N VAL A 275 -3.91 16.11 39.50
CA VAL A 275 -5.24 15.99 40.13
C VAL A 275 -5.06 15.76 41.63
N ASN A 276 -5.61 16.67 42.44
CA ASN A 276 -5.55 16.56 43.89
C ASN A 276 -6.36 15.36 44.40
N ARG A 277 -5.98 14.85 45.59
CA ARG A 277 -6.69 13.73 46.23
C ARG A 277 -8.16 14.08 46.45
N GLY A 278 -9.05 13.28 45.88
CA GLY A 278 -10.51 13.48 45.96
C GLY A 278 -11.09 14.45 44.92
N SER A 279 -10.28 14.98 44.00
CA SER A 279 -10.72 15.83 42.89
C SER A 279 -10.81 15.04 41.58
N SER A 280 -11.38 15.66 40.54
CA SER A 280 -11.43 15.12 39.18
C SER A 280 -11.08 16.21 38.15
N HIS A 281 -10.63 15.79 36.97
CA HIS A 281 -10.39 16.66 35.81
C HIS A 281 -11.23 16.11 34.64
N GLN A 282 -11.96 17.00 33.96
CA GLN A 282 -12.84 16.65 32.86
C GLN A 282 -12.43 17.43 31.60
N VAL A 283 -12.58 16.79 30.46
CA VAL A 283 -12.38 17.40 29.14
C VAL A 283 -13.71 17.32 28.40
N GLU A 284 -14.23 18.47 27.97
CA GLU A 284 -15.50 18.58 27.26
C GLU A 284 -15.24 18.77 25.77
N TYR A 285 -15.97 18.03 24.93
CA TYR A 285 -15.92 18.15 23.48
C TYR A 285 -17.34 18.41 22.96
N GLU A 286 -17.54 19.57 22.34
CA GLU A 286 -18.80 19.88 21.65
C GLU A 286 -18.79 19.24 20.26
N ILE A 287 -19.65 18.24 20.06
CA ILE A 287 -19.80 17.56 18.76
C ILE A 287 -21.03 18.15 18.08
N LEU A 288 -20.79 19.00 17.07
CA LEU A 288 -21.85 19.51 16.21
C LEU A 288 -22.23 18.44 15.18
N PHE A 289 -23.50 18.01 15.18
CA PHE A 289 -24.03 17.15 14.13
C PHE A 289 -24.33 17.98 12.88
N PRO A 290 -23.98 17.53 11.67
CA PRO A 290 -24.57 18.04 10.44
C PRO A 290 -26.04 17.60 10.28
#